data_AF-A0AAD1JF38-F1
#
_entry.id   AF-A0AAD1JF38-F1
#
_cell.length_a   1.000
_cell.length_b   1.000
_cell.length_c   1.000
_cell.angle_alpha   90.00
_cell.angle_beta   90.00
_cell.angle_gamma   90.00
#
_symmetry.space_group_name_H-M   'P 1'
#
loop_
_entity.id
_entity.type
_entity.pdbx_description
1 polymer ?
#
loop_
_entity_poly.entity_id
_entity_poly.type
_entity_poly.pdbx_seq_one_letter_code
_entity_poly.pdbx_strand_id
1 'polypeptide(L)'
;MRFVWLIALLMMGCAQKVYHQPYIETTAHYHTKIFIGVADVELPDYLLIDKILVQEESERFIDFALAGEPDELLTKRLIAYLRSYLGNENVLHYPWEGDKVPRCIVKLHVDAIYIHADQLVIEGYYFDKKFVVKKDLQENIQQTFDSALQNLYAMVAKDVAKRCLHKKIDAN
;
A
#
# COMPACT_ATOMS: atom_id res chain seq x y z
N MET A 1 7.00 59.39 28.75
CA MET A 1 6.54 58.91 27.44
C MET A 1 7.70 58.10 26.83
N ARG A 2 8.12 56.89 27.24
CA ARG A 2 7.48 55.62 27.62
C ARG A 2 6.50 55.08 26.56
N PHE A 3 6.85 53.91 26.00
CA PHE A 3 6.11 53.02 25.08
C PHE A 3 6.30 53.20 23.56
N VAL A 4 7.48 52.88 22.99
CA VAL A 4 7.62 52.64 21.53
C VAL A 4 8.58 51.48 21.18
N TRP A 5 8.84 50.51 22.06
CA TRP A 5 9.77 49.39 21.74
C TRP A 5 9.31 48.05 22.34
N LEU A 6 8.11 47.59 21.97
CA LEU A 6 7.61 46.28 22.44
C LEU A 6 6.72 45.54 21.41
N ILE A 7 6.96 45.72 20.11
CA ILE A 7 6.26 44.97 19.03
C ILE A 7 7.25 44.57 17.94
N ALA A 8 8.36 43.91 18.31
CA ALA A 8 9.33 43.38 17.34
C ALA A 8 9.69 41.91 17.57
N LEU A 9 8.97 41.19 18.43
CA LEU A 9 9.36 39.84 18.87
C LEU A 9 8.23 38.80 18.81
N LEU A 10 7.29 38.97 17.88
CA LEU A 10 6.17 38.03 17.66
C LEU A 10 6.21 37.32 16.30
N MET A 11 7.33 37.38 15.58
CA MET A 11 7.51 36.75 14.27
C MET A 11 8.65 35.73 14.30
N MET A 12 8.58 34.76 15.20
CA MET A 12 9.41 33.56 15.14
C MET A 12 8.55 32.33 15.44
N GLY A 13 8.38 31.46 14.44
CA GLY A 13 8.00 30.07 14.67
C GLY A 13 6.80 29.54 13.90
N CYS A 14 6.89 29.47 12.57
CA CYS A 14 6.22 28.40 11.82
C CYS A 14 7.27 27.72 10.95
N ALA A 15 8.05 26.83 11.57
CA ALA A 15 8.87 25.87 10.83
C ALA A 15 7.93 24.80 10.26
N GLN A 16 7.32 25.08 9.11
CA GLN A 16 6.67 24.03 8.33
C GLN A 16 7.76 23.08 7.83
N LYS A 17 7.77 21.85 8.34
CA LYS A 17 8.47 20.74 7.70
C LYS A 17 7.78 20.49 6.36
N VAL A 18 8.32 21.06 5.29
CA VAL A 18 8.03 20.61 3.94
C VAL A 18 8.69 19.25 3.80
N TYR A 19 7.89 18.19 3.82
CA TYR A 19 8.34 16.89 3.32
C TYR A 19 8.60 17.08 1.83
N HIS A 20 9.87 17.17 1.44
CA HIS A 20 10.24 17.03 0.05
C HIS A 20 9.86 15.62 -0.37
N GLN A 21 8.71 15.47 -1.03
CA GLN A 21 8.44 14.30 -1.84
C GLN A 21 9.56 14.24 -2.90
N PRO A 22 10.22 13.09 -3.10
CA PRO A 22 11.24 12.98 -4.12
C PRO A 22 10.59 13.30 -5.47
N TYR A 23 11.20 14.26 -6.17
CA TYR A 23 10.86 14.61 -7.54
C TYR A 23 11.07 13.37 -8.41
N ILE A 24 9.97 12.71 -8.76
CA ILE A 24 9.94 11.64 -9.76
C ILE A 24 9.86 12.35 -11.10
N GLU A 25 10.83 12.08 -11.98
CA GLU A 25 10.82 12.55 -13.36
C GLU A 25 9.46 12.22 -14.00
N THR A 26 8.87 13.23 -14.64
CA THR A 26 7.58 13.18 -15.31
C THR A 26 7.62 12.23 -16.50
N THR A 27 7.46 10.94 -16.22
CA THR A 27 7.00 9.97 -17.21
C THR A 27 5.60 10.41 -17.65
N ALA A 28 5.40 10.49 -18.96
CA ALA A 28 4.23 11.09 -19.61
C ALA A 28 2.91 10.75 -18.89
N HIS A 29 2.21 11.78 -18.38
CA HIS A 29 0.85 11.69 -17.85
C HIS A 29 -0.11 11.30 -18.99
N TYR A 30 -0.24 10.00 -19.23
CA TYR A 30 -1.36 9.48 -19.99
C TYR A 30 -2.60 9.61 -19.10
N HIS A 31 -3.38 10.67 -19.31
CA HIS A 31 -4.74 10.81 -18.79
C HIS A 31 -5.65 9.71 -19.38
N THR A 32 -5.41 8.46 -19.04
CA THR A 32 -6.39 7.40 -19.26
C THR A 32 -7.54 7.66 -18.30
N LYS A 33 -8.67 8.16 -18.81
CA LYS A 33 -9.97 8.27 -18.11
C LYS A 33 -10.58 6.88 -17.80
N ILE A 34 -9.74 5.88 -17.56
CA ILE A 34 -10.14 4.50 -17.32
C ILE A 34 -10.30 4.35 -15.81
N PHE A 35 -11.54 4.12 -15.39
CA PHE A 35 -11.82 3.81 -13.99
C PHE A 35 -11.38 2.38 -13.67
N ILE A 36 -10.53 2.23 -12.65
CA ILE A 36 -10.11 0.96 -12.05
C ILE A 36 -10.69 0.95 -10.63
N GLY A 37 -11.51 -0.05 -10.32
CA GLY A 37 -12.04 -0.24 -8.98
C GLY A 37 -11.09 -1.10 -8.15
N VAL A 38 -10.89 -0.77 -6.89
CA VAL A 38 -10.17 -1.61 -5.92
C VAL A 38 -11.16 -1.96 -4.82
N ALA A 39 -11.45 -3.24 -4.64
CA ALA A 39 -12.26 -3.71 -3.52
C ALA A 39 -11.44 -3.74 -2.22
N ASP A 40 -12.12 -3.86 -1.09
CA ASP A 40 -11.47 -4.08 0.20
C ASP A 40 -10.50 -5.26 0.14
N VAL A 41 -9.32 -5.06 0.73
CA VAL A 41 -8.31 -6.11 0.88
C VAL A 41 -8.81 -7.09 1.92
N GLU A 42 -9.02 -8.34 1.52
CA GLU A 42 -9.44 -9.41 2.42
C GLU A 42 -8.19 -10.00 3.11
N LEU A 43 -8.26 -10.13 4.44
CA LEU A 43 -7.17 -10.59 5.30
C LEU A 43 -7.61 -11.81 6.13
N PRO A 44 -6.68 -12.66 6.58
CA PRO A 44 -6.99 -13.71 7.54
C PRO A 44 -7.38 -13.14 8.90
N ASP A 45 -8.32 -13.80 9.58
CA ASP A 45 -8.92 -13.36 10.85
C ASP A 45 -7.89 -13.01 11.93
N TYR A 46 -6.76 -13.72 11.98
CA TYR A 46 -5.74 -13.48 13.00
C TYR A 46 -4.99 -12.15 12.82
N LEU A 47 -4.95 -11.57 11.62
CA LEU A 47 -4.38 -10.23 11.41
C LEU A 47 -5.32 -9.12 11.85
N LEU A 48 -6.63 -9.37 11.89
CA LEU A 48 -7.62 -8.41 12.38
C LEU A 48 -7.52 -8.18 13.90
N ILE A 49 -6.80 -9.07 14.60
CA ILE A 49 -6.50 -8.97 16.03
C ILE A 49 -5.02 -8.68 16.31
N ASP A 50 -4.32 -8.07 15.35
CA ASP A 50 -2.93 -7.63 15.45
C ASP A 50 -1.93 -8.75 15.80
N LYS A 51 -2.01 -9.89 15.09
CA LYS A 51 -1.10 -11.03 15.29
C LYS A 51 -0.49 -11.54 14.00
N ILE A 52 0.77 -11.99 14.08
CA ILE A 52 1.43 -12.77 13.03
C ILE A 52 1.65 -14.20 13.51
N LEU A 53 1.40 -15.17 12.63
CA LEU A 53 1.71 -16.57 12.85
C LEU A 53 3.21 -16.82 12.62
N VAL A 54 3.85 -17.58 13.50
CA VAL A 54 5.21 -18.09 13.36
C VAL A 54 5.13 -19.60 13.25
N GLN A 55 5.52 -20.14 12.09
CA GLN A 55 5.54 -21.56 11.76
C GLN A 55 6.99 -22.06 11.79
N GLU A 56 7.52 -22.33 12.99
CA GLU A 56 8.83 -22.95 13.20
C GLU A 56 8.64 -24.40 13.66
N GLU A 57 9.39 -24.85 14.66
CA GLU A 57 9.22 -26.17 15.30
C GLU A 57 7.86 -26.32 16.00
N SER A 58 7.25 -25.21 16.40
CA SER A 58 5.90 -25.13 16.94
C SER A 58 5.20 -23.87 16.44
N GLU A 59 3.89 -23.97 16.20
CA GLU A 59 3.07 -22.83 15.81
C GLU A 59 2.84 -21.91 17.01
N ARG A 60 3.20 -20.63 16.86
CA ARG A 60 2.95 -19.60 17.86
C ARG A 60 2.53 -18.30 17.19
N PHE A 61 1.80 -17.46 17.92
CA PHE A 61 1.47 -16.11 17.47
C PHE A 61 2.35 -15.08 18.18
N ILE A 62 2.75 -14.05 17.45
CA ILE A 62 3.41 -12.86 17.99
C ILE A 62 2.54 -11.64 17.74
N ASP A 63 2.60 -10.67 18.66
CA ASP A 63 1.88 -9.42 18.50
C ASP A 63 2.49 -8.60 17.35
N PHE A 64 1.63 -8.10 16.48
CA PHE A 64 1.97 -7.30 15.31
C PHE A 64 0.85 -6.31 15.05
N ALA A 65 1.04 -5.07 15.51
CA ALA A 65 0.02 -4.04 15.40
C ALA A 65 0.17 -3.24 14.11
N LEU A 66 -0.93 -3.13 13.36
CA LEU A 66 -1.06 -2.15 12.29
C LEU A 66 -1.78 -0.91 12.82
N ALA A 67 -1.40 0.27 12.33
CA ALA A 67 -2.03 1.51 12.76
C ALA A 67 -3.39 1.70 12.08
N GLY A 68 -4.47 1.39 12.80
CA GLY A 68 -5.86 1.51 12.33
C GLY A 68 -6.44 0.16 11.89
N GLU A 69 -7.56 0.20 11.16
CA GLU A 69 -8.21 -1.00 10.62
C GLU A 69 -7.33 -1.59 9.48
N PRO A 70 -6.79 -2.82 9.63
CA PRO A 70 -5.80 -3.37 8.70
C PRO A 70 -6.26 -3.45 7.24
N ASP A 71 -7.48 -3.92 7.01
CA ASP A 71 -8.11 -4.04 5.70
C ASP A 71 -8.27 -2.67 5.02
N GLU A 72 -8.82 -1.68 5.73
CA GLU A 72 -9.00 -0.33 5.21
C GLU A 72 -7.65 0.35 4.91
N LEU A 73 -6.67 0.18 5.82
CA LEU A 73 -5.31 0.70 5.65
C LEU A 73 -4.62 0.12 4.42
N LEU A 74 -4.66 -1.20 4.24
CA LEU A 74 -4.03 -1.87 3.10
C LEU A 74 -4.74 -1.53 1.79
N THR A 75 -6.07 -1.40 1.80
CA THR A 75 -6.85 -0.96 0.65
C THR A 75 -6.43 0.44 0.20
N LYS A 76 -6.34 1.40 1.13
CA LYS A 76 -5.86 2.76 0.85
C LYS A 76 -4.43 2.77 0.31
N ARG A 77 -3.53 1.99 0.89
CA ARG A 77 -2.13 1.86 0.43
C ARG A 77 -2.05 1.28 -0.98
N LEU A 78 -2.83 0.24 -1.29
CA LEU A 78 -2.90 -0.37 -2.62
C LEU A 78 -3.42 0.63 -3.66
N ILE A 79 -4.50 1.34 -3.36
CA ILE A 79 -5.05 2.39 -4.24
C ILE A 79 -3.98 3.45 -4.53
N ALA A 80 -3.32 3.98 -3.49
CA ALA A 80 -2.28 4.98 -3.65
C ALA A 80 -1.11 4.47 -4.50
N TYR A 81 -0.67 3.24 -4.27
CA TYR A 81 0.40 2.61 -5.05
C TYR A 81 0.00 2.47 -6.52
N LEU A 82 -1.21 1.98 -6.79
CA LEU A 82 -1.71 1.82 -8.16
C LEU A 82 -1.87 3.15 -8.89
N ARG A 83 -2.37 4.21 -8.23
CA ARG A 83 -2.44 5.56 -8.80
C ARG A 83 -1.06 6.03 -9.28
N SER A 84 -0.08 5.95 -8.38
CA SER A 84 1.30 6.36 -8.64
C SER A 84 1.94 5.51 -9.74
N TYR A 85 1.87 4.18 -9.65
CA TYR A 85 2.52 3.26 -10.58
C TYR A 85 1.93 3.34 -11.99
N LEU A 86 0.60 3.50 -12.11
CA LEU A 86 -0.08 3.50 -13.41
C LEU A 86 -0.13 4.89 -14.05
N GLY A 87 0.12 5.95 -13.28
CA GLY A 87 -0.12 7.34 -13.66
C GLY A 87 -1.60 7.63 -13.91
N ASN A 88 -2.50 7.00 -13.13
CA ASN A 88 -3.95 7.08 -13.32
C ASN A 88 -4.67 7.44 -12.01
N GLU A 89 -5.18 8.66 -11.93
CA GLU A 89 -5.96 9.14 -10.77
C GLU A 89 -7.33 8.45 -10.63
N ASN A 90 -7.86 7.83 -11.68
CA ASN A 90 -9.14 7.11 -11.65
C ASN A 90 -8.98 5.66 -11.14
N VAL A 91 -8.15 5.45 -10.13
CA VAL A 91 -8.12 4.20 -9.34
C VAL A 91 -8.84 4.52 -8.03
N LEU A 92 -10.05 4.01 -7.84
CA LEU A 92 -10.91 4.39 -6.71
C LEU A 92 -11.37 3.16 -5.92
N HIS A 93 -11.78 3.39 -4.69
CA HIS A 93 -12.32 2.36 -3.81
C HIS A 93 -13.70 1.89 -4.30
N TYR A 94 -13.87 0.62 -4.63
CA TYR A 94 -15.10 0.07 -5.19
C TYR A 94 -15.81 -0.84 -4.15
N PRO A 95 -17.15 -0.77 -4.00
CA PRO A 95 -18.13 -0.03 -4.81
C PRO A 95 -18.46 1.38 -4.29
N TRP A 96 -17.74 1.87 -3.29
CA TRP A 96 -18.09 3.09 -2.55
C TRP A 96 -17.79 4.40 -3.31
N GLU A 97 -16.70 4.42 -4.08
CA GLU A 97 -16.25 5.57 -4.88
C GLU A 97 -16.44 5.32 -6.38
N GLY A 98 -16.86 6.37 -7.09
CA GLY A 98 -16.98 6.40 -8.55
C GLY A 98 -18.41 6.22 -9.06
N ASP A 99 -18.74 6.97 -10.12
CA ASP A 99 -20.11 7.05 -10.65
C ASP A 99 -20.38 6.06 -11.80
N LYS A 100 -19.42 5.19 -12.12
CA LYS A 100 -19.45 4.31 -13.29
C LYS A 100 -18.95 2.91 -12.95
N VAL A 101 -19.33 1.93 -13.76
CA VAL A 101 -18.77 0.58 -13.64
C VAL A 101 -17.28 0.63 -14.01
N PRO A 102 -16.38 0.10 -13.15
CA PRO A 102 -14.96 0.09 -13.43
C PRO A 102 -14.65 -0.85 -14.59
N ARG A 103 -13.62 -0.51 -15.38
CA ARG A 103 -13.12 -1.38 -16.45
C ARG A 103 -12.59 -2.70 -15.90
N CYS A 104 -12.00 -2.65 -14.72
CA CYS A 104 -11.58 -3.83 -13.98
C CYS A 104 -11.69 -3.57 -12.48
N ILE A 105 -11.94 -4.64 -11.72
CA ILE A 105 -11.98 -4.60 -10.26
C ILE A 105 -10.79 -5.42 -9.75
N VAL A 106 -9.91 -4.76 -9.02
CA VAL A 106 -8.81 -5.40 -8.29
C VAL A 106 -9.37 -5.92 -6.98
N LYS A 107 -9.32 -7.24 -6.78
CA LYS A 107 -9.62 -7.89 -5.51
C LYS A 107 -8.37 -8.60 -5.04
N LEU A 108 -7.83 -8.17 -3.91
CA LEU A 108 -6.68 -8.79 -3.27
C LEU A 108 -7.15 -9.53 -2.04
N HIS A 109 -6.99 -10.84 -2.05
CA HIS A 109 -7.22 -11.68 -0.89
C HIS A 109 -5.90 -12.23 -0.40
N VAL A 110 -5.62 -12.05 0.87
CA VAL A 110 -4.47 -12.63 1.55
C VAL A 110 -4.99 -13.84 2.34
N ASP A 111 -4.51 -15.02 2.00
CA ASP A 111 -4.87 -16.26 2.73
C ASP A 111 -4.06 -16.35 4.03
N ALA A 112 -2.78 -15.97 3.96
CA ALA A 112 -1.88 -16.08 5.10
C ALA A 112 -0.73 -15.08 5.08
N ILE A 113 -0.36 -14.61 6.27
CA ILE A 113 0.89 -13.91 6.58
C ILE A 113 1.54 -14.61 7.77
N TYR A 114 2.72 -15.17 7.53
CA TYR A 114 3.40 -15.95 8.55
C TYR A 114 4.92 -15.85 8.42
N ILE A 115 5.60 -16.15 9.52
CA ILE A 115 7.05 -16.28 9.57
C ILE A 115 7.40 -17.76 9.48
N HIS A 116 8.29 -18.11 8.55
CA HIS A 116 8.83 -19.46 8.42
C HIS A 116 10.28 -19.41 7.97
N ALA A 117 11.16 -20.13 8.66
CA ALA A 117 12.59 -20.24 8.34
C ALA A 117 13.26 -18.88 8.08
N ASP A 118 13.14 -17.95 9.04
CA ASP A 118 13.66 -16.57 8.96
C ASP A 118 13.11 -15.73 7.79
N GLN A 119 11.94 -16.09 7.25
CA GLN A 119 11.28 -15.33 6.19
C GLN A 119 9.85 -14.97 6.59
N LEU A 120 9.45 -13.73 6.31
CA LEU A 120 8.06 -13.34 6.25
C LEU A 120 7.48 -13.78 4.90
N VAL A 121 6.40 -14.54 4.95
CA VAL A 121 5.67 -15.05 3.79
C VAL A 121 4.28 -14.42 3.77
N ILE A 122 3.89 -13.91 2.60
CA ILE A 122 2.53 -13.45 2.31
C ILE A 122 2.04 -14.28 1.12
N GLU A 123 0.96 -15.03 1.29
CA GLU A 123 0.32 -15.75 0.19
C GLU A 123 -1.17 -15.46 0.10
N GLY A 124 -1.71 -15.65 -1.09
CA GLY A 124 -3.10 -15.33 -1.38
C GLY A 124 -3.39 -15.37 -2.87
N TYR A 125 -4.42 -14.64 -3.27
CA TYR A 125 -4.81 -14.51 -4.67
C TYR A 125 -5.24 -13.10 -5.06
N TYR A 126 -5.05 -12.79 -6.34
CA TYR A 126 -5.68 -11.65 -7.00
C TYR A 126 -5.96 -12.01 -8.47
N PHE A 127 -7.07 -11.55 -9.04
CA PHE A 127 -7.52 -11.92 -10.40
C PHE A 127 -7.44 -13.44 -10.71
N ASP A 128 -7.87 -14.27 -9.76
CA ASP A 128 -7.84 -15.74 -9.82
C ASP A 128 -6.43 -16.34 -9.97
N LYS A 129 -5.39 -15.54 -9.67
CA LYS A 129 -3.99 -15.96 -9.71
C LYS A 129 -3.45 -16.03 -8.28
N LYS A 130 -2.96 -17.22 -7.90
CA LYS A 130 -2.24 -17.41 -6.64
C LYS A 130 -0.91 -16.65 -6.67
N PHE A 131 -0.54 -16.03 -5.54
CA PHE A 131 0.76 -15.42 -5.33
C PHE A 131 1.39 -15.91 -4.03
N VAL A 132 2.71 -15.81 -3.98
CA VAL A 132 3.51 -15.99 -2.77
C VAL A 132 4.64 -14.96 -2.82
N VAL A 133 4.71 -14.11 -1.80
CA VAL A 133 5.79 -13.15 -1.59
C VAL A 133 6.59 -13.60 -0.38
N LYS A 134 7.90 -13.68 -0.53
CA LYS A 134 8.83 -14.02 0.55
C LYS A 134 9.79 -12.86 0.76
N LYS A 135 10.09 -12.56 2.03
CA LYS A 135 11.07 -11.55 2.41
C LYS A 135 11.85 -12.03 3.62
N ASP A 136 13.18 -11.96 3.54
CA ASP A 136 14.04 -12.27 4.68
C ASP A 136 13.72 -11.34 5.85
N LEU A 137 13.61 -11.93 7.03
CA LEU A 137 13.35 -11.20 8.26
C LEU A 137 14.52 -10.28 8.59
N GLN A 138 14.17 -9.05 8.94
CA GLN A 138 15.07 -8.07 9.50
C GLN A 138 14.77 -7.93 11.00
N GLU A 139 15.66 -7.28 11.75
CA GLU A 139 15.44 -6.99 13.17
C GLU A 139 14.10 -6.27 13.41
N ASN A 140 13.66 -5.46 12.45
CA ASN A 140 12.37 -4.79 12.48
C ASN A 140 11.34 -5.51 11.59
N ILE A 141 10.43 -6.26 12.21
CA ILE A 141 9.36 -6.99 11.51
C ILE A 141 8.46 -6.05 10.70
N GLN A 142 8.18 -4.85 11.19
CA GLN A 142 7.38 -3.86 10.47
C GLN A 142 8.04 -3.46 9.14
N GLN A 143 9.36 -3.28 9.16
CA GLN A 143 10.12 -2.96 7.95
C GLN A 143 10.12 -4.12 6.95
N THR A 144 10.27 -5.36 7.43
CA THR A 144 10.13 -6.55 6.58
C THR A 144 8.74 -6.63 5.96
N PHE A 145 7.69 -6.39 6.75
CA PHE A 145 6.30 -6.39 6.31
C PHE A 145 6.04 -5.33 5.24
N ASP A 146 6.43 -4.08 5.48
CA ASP A 146 6.25 -3.00 4.51
C ASP A 146 7.02 -3.27 3.21
N SER A 147 8.22 -3.87 3.28
CA SER A 147 8.97 -4.27 2.08
C SER A 147 8.30 -5.42 1.33
N ALA A 148 7.74 -6.41 2.03
CA ALA A 148 6.99 -7.50 1.43
C ALA A 148 5.71 -6.98 0.74
N LEU A 149 4.99 -6.06 1.37
CA LEU A 149 3.83 -5.41 0.78
C LEU A 149 4.18 -4.61 -0.49
N GLN A 150 5.30 -3.89 -0.50
CA GLN A 150 5.73 -3.19 -1.71
C GLN A 150 5.97 -4.15 -2.88
N ASN A 151 6.57 -5.32 -2.62
CA ASN A 151 6.76 -6.36 -3.64
C ASN A 151 5.41 -6.90 -4.14
N LEU A 152 4.47 -7.16 -3.22
CA LEU A 152 3.11 -7.58 -3.58
C LEU A 152 2.41 -6.53 -4.45
N TYR A 153 2.45 -5.25 -4.06
CA TYR A 153 1.82 -4.17 -4.82
C TYR A 153 2.45 -3.98 -6.19
N ALA A 154 3.77 -4.13 -6.32
CA ALA A 154 4.44 -4.10 -7.62
C ALA A 154 3.96 -5.24 -8.54
N MET A 155 3.80 -6.45 -8.00
CA MET A 155 3.25 -7.60 -8.74
C MET A 155 1.81 -7.35 -9.20
N VAL A 156 0.95 -6.87 -8.29
CA VAL A 156 -0.45 -6.53 -8.60
C VAL A 156 -0.49 -5.44 -9.66
N ALA A 157 0.26 -4.35 -9.48
CA ALA A 157 0.28 -3.22 -10.41
C ALA A 157 0.72 -3.60 -11.83
N LYS A 158 1.73 -4.48 -11.95
CA LYS A 158 2.16 -5.02 -13.25
C LYS A 158 1.04 -5.80 -13.95
N ASP A 159 0.32 -6.65 -13.22
CA ASP A 159 -0.79 -7.42 -13.77
C ASP A 159 -2.02 -6.54 -14.06
N VAL A 160 -2.29 -5.52 -13.25
CA VAL A 160 -3.33 -4.50 -13.48
C VAL A 160 -3.04 -3.72 -14.76
N ALA A 161 -1.81 -3.23 -14.95
CA ALA A 161 -1.43 -2.52 -16.17
C ALA A 161 -1.60 -3.40 -17.43
N LYS A 162 -1.21 -4.67 -17.32
CA LYS A 162 -1.36 -5.63 -18.42
C LYS A 162 -2.83 -5.93 -18.73
N ARG A 163 -3.64 -6.29 -17.71
CA ARG A 163 -5.03 -6.73 -17.89
C ARG A 163 -5.99 -5.58 -18.12
N CYS A 164 -5.87 -4.50 -17.35
CA CYS A 164 -6.83 -3.40 -17.35
C CYS A 164 -6.50 -2.33 -18.39
N LEU A 165 -5.21 -2.06 -18.61
CA LEU A 165 -4.77 -0.98 -19.51
C LEU A 165 -4.23 -1.50 -20.84
N HIS A 166 -4.07 -2.82 -21.02
CA HIS A 166 -3.42 -3.42 -22.20
C HIS A 166 -2.01 -2.85 -22.48
N LYS A 167 -1.35 -2.31 -21.45
CA LYS A 167 0.02 -1.80 -21.56
C LYS A 167 0.98 -3.00 -21.57
N LYS A 168 1.87 -3.07 -22.57
CA LYS A 168 3.10 -3.87 -22.44
C LYS A 168 4.01 -3.11 -21.46
N ILE A 169 4.30 -3.71 -20.32
CA ILE A 169 5.34 -3.20 -19.41
C ILE A 169 6.65 -3.85 -19.87
N ASP A 170 7.52 -3.05 -20.48
CA ASP A 170 8.90 -3.45 -20.74
C ASP A 170 9.63 -3.52 -19.39
N ALA A 171 10.30 -4.64 -19.13
CA ALA A 171 11.09 -4.83 -17.92
C ALA A 171 12.36 -3.97 -18.04
N ASN A 172 12.53 -3.02 -17.13
CA ASN A 172 13.84 -2.46 -16.78
C ASN A 172 14.47 -3.34 -15.70
#